data_AF-A0A9E5ZQJ6-F1
#
_entry.id   AF-A0A9E5ZQJ6-F1
#
_cell.length_a   1.000
_cell.length_b   1.000
_cell.length_c   1.000
_cell.angle_alpha   90.00
_cell.angle_beta   90.00
_cell.angle_gamma   90.00
#
_symmetry.space_group_name_H-M   'P 1'
#
loop_
_entity.id
_entity.type
_entity.pdbx_description
1 polymer ?
#
loop_
_entity_poly.entity_id
_entity_poly.type
_entity_poly.pdbx_seq_one_letter_code
_entity_poly.pdbx_strand_id
1 'polypeptide(L)'
;MLFTTARCTQVQKKANGQKGGKKMSKVDFDLRIARKFLSLEERARSKGLTFDLSLTSIRNITKSKRCFFTGVLLNDNNRTIDRIDSAKGYVKGNVVACHHEFNQVKSRIEDLKNSITPSQYAKGFIKIVDILGVKNESQHQRRIKRKFNNHSRR
;
A
#
# COMPACT_ATOMS: atom_id res chain seq x y z
N MET A 1 45.60 17.18 -5.33
CA MET A 1 45.49 17.45 -3.88
C MET A 1 44.32 18.42 -3.71
N LEU A 2 43.26 18.24 -2.93
CA LEU A 2 42.86 17.29 -1.90
C LEU A 2 41.32 17.13 -1.97
N PHE A 3 40.87 15.94 -1.60
CA PHE A 3 39.59 15.53 -0.98
C PHE A 3 38.59 16.65 -0.65
N THR A 4 37.28 16.47 -0.90
CA THR A 4 36.43 15.83 0.12
C THR A 4 35.05 15.40 -0.38
N THR A 5 34.61 14.31 0.22
CA THR A 5 33.48 13.44 -0.08
C THR A 5 32.14 13.92 0.48
N ALA A 6 31.07 13.59 -0.25
CA ALA A 6 29.77 13.09 0.23
C ALA A 6 29.16 13.70 1.52
N ARG A 7 28.16 14.57 1.36
CA ARG A 7 27.12 14.80 2.38
C ARG A 7 25.96 13.83 2.15
N CYS A 8 26.12 12.60 2.64
CA CYS A 8 24.99 11.72 2.94
C CYS A 8 24.39 12.20 4.27
N THR A 9 23.34 13.01 4.21
CA THR A 9 22.58 13.39 5.40
C THR A 9 21.84 12.17 5.91
N GLN A 10 22.32 11.67 7.04
CA GLN A 10 21.75 10.59 7.81
C GLN A 10 20.31 10.96 8.20
N VAL A 11 19.33 10.30 7.59
CA VAL A 11 17.96 10.29 8.08
C VAL A 11 18.00 9.57 9.43
N GLN A 12 17.81 10.35 10.48
CA GLN A 12 17.78 9.90 11.87
C GLN A 12 16.76 8.76 12.01
N LYS A 13 17.26 7.55 12.21
CA LYS A 13 16.44 6.42 12.68
C LYS A 13 16.03 6.71 14.12
N LYS A 14 14.85 7.30 14.32
CA LYS A 14 14.20 7.30 15.63
C LYS A 14 13.77 5.85 15.92
N ALA A 15 14.60 5.15 16.69
CA ALA A 15 14.26 3.87 17.30
C ALA A 15 13.13 4.13 18.32
N ASN A 16 11.88 3.97 17.88
CA ASN A 16 10.75 4.00 18.81
C ASN A 16 10.57 2.57 19.34
N GLY A 17 10.82 2.40 20.64
CA GLY A 17 10.75 1.13 21.33
C GLY A 17 9.41 0.43 21.10
N GLN A 18 9.47 -0.82 20.64
CA GLN A 18 8.30 -1.70 20.58
C GLN A 18 7.86 -2.03 22.00
N LYS A 19 6.86 -1.28 22.51
CA LYS A 19 6.09 -1.71 23.69
C LYS A 19 5.23 -2.91 23.29
N GLY A 20 5.34 -4.00 24.06
CA GLY A 20 4.62 -5.25 23.82
C GLY A 20 3.13 -5.04 23.61
N GLY A 21 2.62 -5.51 22.47
CA GLY A 21 1.23 -5.32 22.09
C GLY A 21 0.29 -6.18 22.93
N LYS A 22 -0.55 -5.54 23.75
CA LYS A 22 -1.71 -6.17 24.38
C LYS A 22 -2.61 -6.74 23.28
N LYS A 23 -2.97 -8.03 23.34
CA LYS A 23 -3.95 -8.63 22.41
C LYS A 23 -5.28 -7.89 22.57
N MET A 24 -5.76 -7.28 21.48
CA MET A 24 -7.06 -6.60 21.42
C MET A 24 -8.20 -7.61 21.65
N SER A 25 -9.21 -7.22 22.43
CA SER A 25 -10.37 -8.08 22.68
C SER A 25 -11.20 -8.24 21.40
N LYS A 26 -12.00 -9.32 21.33
CA LYS A 26 -12.92 -9.55 20.20
C LYS A 26 -13.94 -8.40 20.07
N VAL A 27 -14.43 -7.90 21.21
CA VAL A 27 -15.39 -6.79 21.27
C VAL A 27 -14.78 -5.50 20.74
N ASP A 28 -13.56 -5.16 21.15
CA ASP A 28 -12.86 -3.96 20.66
C ASP A 28 -12.64 -4.00 19.15
N PHE A 29 -12.31 -5.19 18.62
CA PHE A 29 -12.16 -5.38 17.19
C PHE A 29 -13.49 -5.17 16.45
N ASP A 30 -14.60 -5.72 16.94
CA ASP A 30 -15.91 -5.55 16.32
C ASP A 30 -16.39 -4.09 16.38
N LEU A 31 -16.15 -3.38 17.50
CA LEU A 31 -16.40 -1.93 17.60
C LEU A 31 -15.58 -1.13 16.59
N ARG A 32 -14.32 -1.52 16.36
CA ARG A 32 -13.47 -0.90 15.33
C ARG A 32 -14.03 -1.11 13.92
N ILE A 33 -14.52 -2.31 13.61
CA ILE A 33 -15.17 -2.60 12.32
C ILE A 33 -16.45 -1.76 12.15
N ALA A 34 -17.29 -1.68 13.18
CA ALA A 34 -18.53 -0.90 13.13
C ALA A 34 -18.26 0.59 12.88
N ARG A 35 -17.32 1.20 13.62
CA ARG A 35 -16.91 2.60 13.39
C ARG A 35 -16.36 2.81 11.98
N LYS A 36 -15.57 1.85 11.48
CA LYS A 36 -15.00 1.92 10.13
C LYS A 36 -16.09 1.85 9.06
N PHE A 37 -17.10 1.00 9.25
CA PHE A 37 -18.26 0.90 8.37
C PHE A 37 -18.97 2.24 8.23
N LEU A 38 -19.37 2.83 9.37
CA LEU A 38 -20.08 4.12 9.38
C LEU A 38 -19.27 5.23 8.71
N SER A 39 -17.96 5.28 8.99
CA SER A 39 -17.09 6.27 8.35
C SER A 39 -16.97 6.09 6.83
N LEU A 40 -17.00 4.86 6.32
CA LEU A 40 -16.96 4.63 4.87
C LEU A 40 -18.30 4.93 4.21
N GLU A 41 -19.41 4.61 4.88
CA GLU A 41 -20.76 4.94 4.43
C GLU A 41 -20.95 6.47 4.34
N GLU A 42 -20.54 7.22 5.35
CA GLU A 42 -20.58 8.68 5.37
C GLU A 42 -19.72 9.30 4.24
N ARG A 43 -18.54 8.72 3.98
CA ARG A 43 -17.69 9.14 2.85
C ARG A 43 -18.33 8.84 1.49
N ALA A 44 -19.04 7.74 1.37
CA ALA A 44 -19.78 7.41 0.16
C ALA A 44 -20.90 8.43 -0.04
N ARG A 45 -21.67 8.69 1.01
CA ARG A 45 -22.80 9.63 1.02
C ARG A 45 -22.36 11.05 0.67
N SER A 46 -21.30 11.57 1.31
CA SER A 46 -20.78 12.92 1.04
C SER A 46 -20.25 13.11 -0.38
N LYS A 47 -19.93 12.02 -1.09
CA LYS A 47 -19.47 12.03 -2.48
C LYS A 47 -20.54 11.57 -3.48
N GLY A 48 -21.76 11.28 -3.03
CA GLY A 48 -22.83 10.75 -3.89
C GLY A 48 -22.53 9.38 -4.49
N LEU A 49 -21.75 8.54 -3.80
CA LEU A 49 -21.33 7.22 -4.27
C LEU A 49 -22.20 6.11 -3.68
N THR A 50 -22.45 5.06 -4.46
CA THR A 50 -23.12 3.85 -3.98
C THR A 50 -22.31 3.18 -2.86
N PHE A 51 -23.00 2.73 -1.82
CA PHE A 51 -22.42 1.93 -0.74
C PHE A 51 -23.17 0.60 -0.63
N ASP A 52 -22.52 -0.47 -1.06
CA ASP A 52 -23.02 -1.86 -1.03
C ASP A 52 -21.92 -2.78 -0.48
N LEU A 53 -21.56 -2.54 0.79
CA LEU A 53 -20.68 -3.41 1.55
C LEU A 53 -21.41 -3.88 2.81
N SER A 54 -21.20 -5.16 3.16
CA SER A 54 -21.60 -5.68 4.47
C SER A 54 -20.50 -5.47 5.51
N LEU A 55 -20.87 -5.51 6.80
CA LEU A 55 -19.91 -5.55 7.91
C LEU A 55 -18.91 -6.72 7.76
N THR A 56 -19.36 -7.87 7.25
CA THR A 56 -18.51 -9.03 6.98
C THR A 56 -17.46 -8.72 5.91
N SER A 57 -17.82 -8.00 4.85
CA SER A 57 -16.86 -7.57 3.83
C SER A 57 -15.77 -6.67 4.43
N ILE A 58 -16.16 -5.67 5.24
CA ILE A 58 -15.20 -4.77 5.89
C ILE A 58 -14.32 -5.52 6.89
N ARG A 59 -14.89 -6.46 7.64
CA ARG A 59 -14.15 -7.35 8.54
C ARG A 59 -13.07 -8.14 7.77
N ASN A 60 -13.42 -8.71 6.62
CA ASN A 60 -12.49 -9.48 5.81
C ASN A 60 -11.37 -8.60 5.23
N ILE A 61 -11.71 -7.44 4.68
CA ILE A 61 -10.74 -6.46 4.17
C ILE A 61 -9.81 -5.99 5.29
N THR A 62 -10.35 -5.74 6.49
CA THR A 62 -9.56 -5.29 7.63
C THR A 62 -8.62 -6.37 8.15
N LYS A 63 -8.87 -7.66 7.87
CA LYS A 63 -7.98 -8.77 8.22
C LYS A 63 -6.87 -9.01 7.19
N SER A 64 -6.91 -8.35 6.04
CA SER A 64 -5.91 -8.50 4.98
C SER A 64 -4.52 -8.07 5.46
N LYS A 65 -3.55 -8.98 5.31
CA LYS A 65 -2.16 -8.78 5.76
C LYS A 65 -1.27 -8.10 4.71
N ARG A 66 -1.73 -7.95 3.46
CA ARG A 66 -0.94 -7.39 2.36
C ARG A 66 -1.71 -6.31 1.62
N CYS A 67 -0.99 -5.28 1.19
CA CYS A 67 -1.52 -4.25 0.31
C CYS A 67 -1.85 -4.85 -1.06
N PHE A 68 -3.02 -4.53 -1.60
CA PHE A 68 -3.43 -4.98 -2.92
C PHE A 68 -2.50 -4.51 -4.04
N PHE A 69 -2.09 -3.23 -4.02
CA PHE A 69 -1.30 -2.64 -5.09
C PHE A 69 0.20 -2.95 -5.01
N THR A 70 0.78 -2.90 -3.80
CA THR A 70 2.25 -3.00 -3.63
C THR A 70 2.69 -4.34 -3.05
N GLY A 71 1.76 -5.12 -2.52
CA GLY A 71 2.06 -6.36 -1.81
C GLY A 71 2.79 -6.17 -0.47
N VAL A 72 3.07 -4.95 0.00
CA VAL A 72 3.74 -4.75 1.31
C VAL A 72 2.87 -5.23 2.47
N LEU A 73 3.49 -5.59 3.59
CA LEU A 73 2.77 -6.04 4.78
C LEU A 73 1.99 -4.88 5.42
N LEU A 74 0.73 -5.16 5.74
CA LEU A 74 -0.18 -4.23 6.41
C LEU A 74 -0.24 -4.52 7.90
N ASN A 75 -0.05 -3.48 8.70
CA ASN A 75 -0.30 -3.42 10.13
C ASN A 75 -1.52 -2.51 10.40
N ASP A 76 -1.92 -2.41 11.66
CA ASP A 76 -3.11 -1.65 12.02
C ASP A 76 -2.95 -0.12 11.86
N ASN A 77 -1.71 0.39 11.74
CA ASN A 77 -1.42 1.81 11.59
C ASN A 77 -1.35 2.25 10.12
N ASN A 78 -0.96 1.35 9.22
CA ASN A 78 -0.78 1.65 7.79
C ASN A 78 -1.90 1.08 6.90
N ARG A 79 -2.78 0.24 7.44
CA ARG A 79 -3.90 -0.36 6.69
C ARG A 79 -5.00 0.67 6.47
N THR A 80 -5.28 0.93 5.21
CA THR A 80 -6.45 1.69 4.76
C THR A 80 -7.34 0.83 3.88
N ILE A 81 -8.55 1.32 3.65
CA ILE A 81 -9.51 0.74 2.71
C ILE A 81 -9.62 1.73 1.56
N ASP A 82 -9.36 1.27 0.36
CA ASP A 82 -9.37 2.07 -0.86
C ASP A 82 -10.23 1.42 -1.95
N ARG A 83 -10.66 2.23 -2.91
CA ARG A 83 -11.44 1.79 -4.07
C ARG A 83 -10.50 1.59 -5.25
N ILE A 84 -10.58 0.45 -5.93
CA ILE A 84 -9.77 0.15 -7.12
C ILE A 84 -10.05 1.22 -8.18
N ASP A 85 -11.33 1.44 -8.47
CA ASP A 85 -11.82 2.50 -9.34
C ASP A 85 -12.50 3.57 -8.48
N SER A 86 -11.93 4.78 -8.50
CA SER A 86 -12.44 5.93 -7.76
C SER A 86 -13.73 6.52 -8.33
N ALA A 87 -14.12 6.18 -9.56
CA ALA A 87 -15.42 6.55 -10.12
C ALA A 87 -16.55 5.65 -9.60
N LYS A 88 -16.23 4.41 -9.19
CA LYS A 88 -17.20 3.46 -8.64
C LYS A 88 -17.38 3.61 -7.13
N GLY A 89 -18.55 3.18 -6.65
CA GLY A 89 -18.87 3.18 -5.23
C GLY A 89 -18.11 2.16 -4.39
N TYR A 90 -18.44 2.11 -3.10
CA TYR A 90 -17.98 1.06 -2.19
C TYR A 90 -18.83 -0.19 -2.43
N VAL A 91 -18.49 -0.98 -3.44
CA VAL A 91 -19.20 -2.20 -3.83
C VAL A 91 -18.29 -3.41 -3.74
N LYS A 92 -18.86 -4.61 -3.61
CA LYS A 92 -18.10 -5.85 -3.60
C LYS A 92 -17.25 -5.96 -4.88
N GLY A 93 -15.96 -6.26 -4.73
CA GLY A 93 -15.01 -6.35 -5.85
C GLY A 93 -14.33 -5.03 -6.24
N ASN A 94 -14.85 -3.86 -5.82
CA ASN A 94 -14.18 -2.57 -6.06
C ASN A 94 -13.37 -2.08 -4.85
N VAL A 95 -13.43 -2.77 -3.71
CA VAL A 95 -12.85 -2.27 -2.45
C VAL A 95 -11.76 -3.22 -1.96
N VAL A 96 -10.59 -2.66 -1.65
CA VAL A 96 -9.38 -3.41 -1.31
C VAL A 96 -8.65 -2.84 -0.10
N ALA A 97 -7.82 -3.66 0.53
CA ALA A 97 -6.91 -3.19 1.57
C ALA A 97 -5.66 -2.58 0.93
N CYS A 98 -5.35 -1.34 1.30
CA CYS A 98 -4.25 -0.57 0.75
C CYS A 98 -3.32 -0.07 1.86
N HIS A 99 -2.08 0.24 1.50
CA HIS A 99 -1.14 0.94 2.38
C HIS A 99 -1.44 2.44 2.34
N HIS A 100 -1.45 3.10 3.50
CA HIS A 100 -1.78 4.52 3.64
C HIS A 100 -0.99 5.44 2.70
N GLU A 101 0.32 5.23 2.58
CA GLU A 101 1.18 6.03 1.70
C GLU A 101 0.85 5.82 0.21
N PHE A 102 0.60 4.58 -0.19
CA PHE A 102 0.26 4.29 -1.58
C PHE A 102 -1.11 4.85 -1.94
N ASN A 103 -2.06 4.81 -1.01
CA ASN A 103 -3.38 5.42 -1.17
C ASN A 103 -3.29 6.93 -1.43
N GLN A 104 -2.38 7.64 -0.74
CA GLN A 104 -2.14 9.06 -0.98
C GLN A 104 -1.53 9.31 -2.37
N VAL A 105 -0.57 8.49 -2.79
CA VAL A 105 0.02 8.58 -4.13
C VAL A 105 -1.05 8.35 -5.20
N LYS A 106 -1.88 7.31 -5.05
CA LYS A 106 -3.00 7.03 -5.95
C LYS A 106 -3.97 8.21 -6.04
N SER A 107 -4.35 8.80 -4.89
CA SER A 107 -5.22 9.98 -4.88
C SER A 107 -4.65 11.17 -5.65
N ARG A 108 -3.31 11.33 -5.69
CA ARG A 108 -2.69 12.36 -6.54
C ARG A 108 -2.72 11.95 -8.01
N ILE A 109 -2.40 10.71 -8.33
CA ILE A 109 -2.41 10.23 -9.73
C ILE A 109 -3.80 10.34 -10.35
N GLU A 110 -4.85 10.12 -9.57
CA GLU A 110 -6.26 10.17 -10.03
C GLU A 110 -6.88 11.57 -9.99
N ASP A 111 -6.20 12.58 -9.44
CA ASP A 111 -6.75 13.93 -9.36
C ASP A 111 -6.82 14.57 -10.74
N LEU A 112 -8.04 14.93 -11.16
CA LEU A 112 -8.35 15.52 -12.46
C LEU A 112 -7.72 16.90 -12.66
N LYS A 113 -7.30 17.57 -11.57
CA LYS A 113 -6.67 18.89 -11.63
C LYS A 113 -5.19 18.84 -12.01
N ASN A 114 -4.60 17.65 -12.10
CA ASN A 114 -3.18 17.51 -12.34
C ASN A 114 -2.83 17.65 -13.82
N SER A 115 -1.80 18.44 -14.09
CA SER A 115 -1.21 18.58 -15.43
C SER A 115 -0.42 17.34 -15.87
N ILE A 116 -0.22 16.37 -14.98
CA ILE A 116 0.57 15.16 -15.21
C ILE A 116 -0.38 13.98 -15.38
N THR A 117 -0.26 13.25 -16.49
CA THR A 117 -1.05 12.05 -16.75
C THR A 117 -0.51 10.84 -15.98
N PRO A 118 -1.32 9.80 -15.72
CA PRO A 118 -0.85 8.57 -15.08
C PRO A 118 0.35 7.92 -15.78
N SER A 119 0.45 8.03 -17.11
CA SER A 119 1.58 7.50 -17.87
C SER A 119 2.87 8.30 -17.63
N GLN A 120 2.79 9.61 -17.42
CA GLN A 120 3.92 10.44 -17.05
C GLN A 120 4.40 10.14 -15.62
N TYR A 121 3.48 9.92 -14.67
CA TYR A 121 3.83 9.40 -13.34
C TYR A 121 4.62 8.10 -13.45
N ALA A 122 4.14 7.15 -14.25
CA ALA A 122 4.84 5.87 -14.47
C ALA A 122 6.26 6.06 -15.03
N LYS A 123 6.43 6.92 -16.04
CA LYS A 123 7.75 7.26 -16.60
C LYS A 123 8.68 7.86 -15.54
N GLY A 124 8.17 8.76 -14.70
CA GLY A 124 8.92 9.35 -13.59
C GLY A 124 9.38 8.29 -12.57
N PHE A 125 8.48 7.38 -12.19
CA PHE A 125 8.81 6.29 -11.26
C PHE A 125 9.87 5.34 -11.82
N ILE A 126 9.78 4.97 -13.10
CA ILE A 126 10.80 4.13 -13.76
C ILE A 126 12.18 4.81 -13.69
N LYS A 127 12.25 6.08 -14.06
CA LYS A 127 13.51 6.85 -14.00
C LYS A 127 14.09 6.94 -12.59
N ILE A 128 13.24 7.11 -11.57
CA ILE A 128 13.68 7.10 -10.16
C ILE A 128 14.25 5.73 -9.78
N VAL A 129 13.57 4.64 -10.16
CA VAL A 129 14.03 3.27 -9.89
C VAL A 129 15.39 3.00 -10.54
N ASP A 130 15.59 3.47 -11.77
CA ASP A 130 16.86 3.36 -12.49
C ASP A 130 17.98 4.13 -11.79
N ILE A 131 17.71 5.36 -11.34
CA ILE A 131 18.68 6.19 -10.60
C ILE A 131 19.04 5.55 -9.25
N LEU A 132 18.07 4.98 -8.55
CA LEU A 132 18.28 4.32 -7.27
C LEU A 132 18.96 2.95 -7.41
N GLY A 133 19.14 2.44 -8.63
CA GLY A 133 19.80 1.15 -8.89
C GLY A 133 19.08 -0.04 -8.28
N VAL A 134 17.75 0.05 -8.08
CA VAL A 134 16.96 -1.03 -7.48
C VAL A 134 16.83 -2.16 -8.50
N LYS A 135 17.64 -3.21 -8.35
CA LYS A 135 17.55 -4.42 -9.17
C LYS A 135 16.22 -5.14 -8.88
N ASN A 136 15.26 -5.00 -9.79
CA ASN A 136 14.02 -5.77 -9.82
C ASN A 136 14.32 -7.23 -10.19
N GLU A 137 14.80 -8.01 -9.23
CA GLU A 137 14.75 -9.46 -9.33
C GLU A 137 13.83 -9.98 -8.23
N SER A 138 12.67 -10.48 -8.64
CA SER A 138 11.81 -11.24 -7.73
C SER A 138 12.61 -12.42 -7.16
N GLN A 139 12.49 -12.69 -5.86
CA GLN A 139 13.19 -13.83 -5.23
C GLN A 139 12.88 -15.16 -5.94
N HIS A 140 11.72 -15.25 -6.58
CA HIS A 140 11.31 -16.35 -7.45
C HIS A 140 12.19 -16.46 -8.71
N GLN A 141 12.42 -15.37 -9.44
CA GLN A 141 13.34 -15.35 -10.59
C GLN A 141 14.80 -15.63 -10.18
N ARG A 142 15.24 -15.19 -8.99
CA ARG A 142 16.56 -15.56 -8.45
C ARG A 142 16.67 -17.05 -8.18
N ARG A 143 15.61 -17.67 -7.64
CA ARG A 143 15.55 -19.12 -7.40
C ARG A 143 15.52 -19.92 -8.70
N ILE A 144 14.76 -19.47 -9.71
CA ILE A 144 14.70 -20.11 -11.03
C ILE A 144 16.06 -20.00 -11.73
N LYS A 145 16.68 -18.81 -11.78
CA LYS A 145 18.02 -18.64 -12.35
C LYS A 145 19.05 -19.52 -11.66
N ARG A 146 19.04 -19.62 -10.32
CA ARG A 146 19.95 -20.51 -9.58
C ARG A 146 19.74 -21.99 -9.89
N LYS A 147 18.49 -22.45 -10.01
CA LYS A 147 18.18 -23.84 -10.39
C LYS A 147 18.65 -24.15 -11.81
N PHE A 148 18.42 -23.24 -12.75
CA PHE A 148 18.83 -23.41 -14.14
C PHE A 148 20.35 -23.45 -14.28
N ASN A 149 21.07 -22.52 -13.62
CA ASN A 149 22.53 -22.41 -13.71
C ASN A 149 23.29 -23.55 -13.01
N ASN A 150 22.65 -24.26 -12.08
CA ASN A 150 23.22 -25.47 -11.46
C ASN A 150 22.95 -26.73 -12.29
N HIS A 151 21.95 -26.73 -13.17
CA HIS A 151 21.62 -27.88 -14.00
C HIS A 151 22.46 -27.92 -15.28
N SER A 152 22.85 -26.76 -15.82
CA SER A 152 23.75 -26.63 -16.97
C SER A 152 25.25 -26.81 -16.66
N ARG A 153 25.60 -27.21 -15.42
CA ARG A 153 26.97 -27.53 -14.97
C ARG A 153 27.16 -29.00 -14.60
N ARG A 154 26.16 -29.85 -14.89
CA ARG A 154 26.24 -31.31 -14.85
C ARG A 154 26.13 -31.82 -16.27
#